data_AF-A0A957UKC8-F1
#
_entry.id   AF-A0A957UKC8-F1
#
_cell.length_a   1.000
_cell.length_b   1.000
_cell.length_c   1.000
_cell.angle_alpha   90.00
_cell.angle_beta   90.00
_cell.angle_gamma   90.00
#
_symmetry.space_group_name_H-M   'P 1'
#
loop_
_entity.id
_entity.type
_entity.pdbx_description
1 polymer ?
#
loop_
_entity_poly.entity_id
_entity_poly.type
_entity_poly.pdbx_seq_one_letter_code
_entity_poly.pdbx_strand_id
1 'polypeptide(L)' 'TGIWRHGIGWTDIEILRDPASGAPLLTLHHAAAHHAQALNLDEWSVSLSHTQTQAIAFVVAQNSR' A
#
# COMPACT_ATOMS: atom_id res chain seq x y z
N THR A 1 -5.90 -2.61 14.18
CA THR A 1 -4.88 -3.50 13.57
C THR A 1 -3.50 -3.33 14.17
N GLY A 2 -3.10 -2.18 14.74
CA GLY A 2 -1.90 -2.14 15.60
C GLY A 2 -0.56 -2.31 14.86
N ILE A 3 -0.49 -1.91 13.59
CA ILE A 3 0.68 -2.12 12.70
C ILE A 3 1.99 -1.50 13.25
N TRP A 4 1.89 -0.48 14.10
CA TRP A 4 3.04 0.12 14.79
C TRP A 4 3.77 -0.88 15.70
N ARG A 5 3.11 -1.95 16.18
CA ARG A 5 3.73 -3.03 16.95
C ARG A 5 4.74 -3.83 16.11
N HIS A 6 4.59 -3.78 14.79
CA HIS A 6 5.52 -4.36 13.83
C HIS A 6 6.55 -3.33 13.33
N GLY A 7 6.67 -2.18 14.00
CA GLY A 7 7.56 -1.09 13.62
C GLY A 7 7.10 -0.29 12.40
N ILE A 8 5.89 -0.53 11.90
CA ILE A 8 5.36 0.14 10.69
C ILE A 8 4.77 1.49 11.07
N GLY A 9 5.38 2.56 10.58
CA GLY A 9 4.82 3.91 10.62
C GLY A 9 3.79 4.11 9.51
N TRP A 10 2.85 5.06 9.69
CA TRP A 10 1.90 5.38 8.62
C TRP A 10 2.60 5.98 7.39
N THR A 11 3.75 6.63 7.58
CA THR A 11 4.61 7.17 6.52
C THR A 11 5.33 6.08 5.72
N ASP A 12 5.37 4.85 6.23
CA ASP A 12 5.96 3.71 5.51
C ASP A 12 5.03 3.18 4.41
N ILE A 13 3.80 3.70 4.33
CA ILE A 13 2.76 3.30 3.38
C ILE A 13 2.40 4.55 2.58
N GLU A 14 2.98 4.68 1.40
CA GLU A 14 2.81 5.86 0.55
C GLU A 14 1.93 5.54 -0.66
N ILE A 15 0.98 6.42 -0.97
CA ILE A 15 0.23 6.37 -2.22
C ILE A 15 0.77 7.44 -3.15
N LEU A 16 1.32 7.01 -4.27
CA LEU A 16 1.74 7.86 -5.37
C LEU A 16 0.67 7.87 -6.47
N ARG A 17 0.74 8.85 -7.36
CA ARG A 17 -0.06 8.88 -8.58
C ARG A 17 0.82 8.49 -9.76
N ASP A 18 0.41 7.47 -10.50
CA ASP A 18 1.07 7.11 -11.74
C ASP A 18 0.98 8.29 -12.73
N PRO A 19 2.11 8.80 -13.26
CA PRO A 19 2.09 9.96 -14.13
C PRO A 19 1.38 9.76 -15.47
N ALA A 20 1.31 8.52 -15.99
CA ALA A 20 0.76 8.24 -17.31
C ALA A 20 -0.75 7.95 -17.27
N SER A 21 -1.18 7.08 -16.36
CA SER A 21 -2.56 6.62 -16.21
C SER A 21 -3.34 7.40 -15.15
N GLY A 22 -2.66 8.07 -14.24
CA GLY A 22 -3.28 8.72 -13.08
C GLY A 22 -3.74 7.74 -12.00
N ALA A 23 -3.50 6.44 -12.17
CA ALA A 23 -3.87 5.40 -11.21
C ALA A 23 -3.09 5.54 -9.89
N PRO A 24 -3.67 5.17 -8.74
CA PRO A 24 -2.94 5.13 -7.49
C PRO A 24 -1.92 3.99 -7.49
N LEU A 25 -0.71 4.28 -7.01
CA LEU A 25 0.38 3.32 -6.82
C LEU A 25 0.70 3.22 -5.33
N LEU A 26 0.75 2.00 -4.80
CA LEU A 26 1.15 1.75 -3.42
C LEU A 26 2.66 1.49 -3.35
N THR A 27 3.37 2.35 -2.63
CA THR A 27 4.80 2.23 -2.36
C THR A 27 5.00 1.98 -0.88
N LEU A 28 5.72 0.92 -0.54
CA LEU A 28 6.08 0.60 0.84
C LEU A 28 7.53 0.99 1.11
N HIS A 29 7.78 1.53 2.31
CA HIS A 29 9.09 1.95 2.78
C HIS A 29 9.46 1.24 4.09
N HIS A 30 10.74 1.31 4.47
CA HIS A 30 11.28 0.83 5.75
C HIS A 30 10.66 -0.49 6.24
N ALA A 31 10.06 -0.50 7.43
CA ALA A 31 9.49 -1.69 8.04
C ALA A 31 8.40 -2.31 7.16
N ALA A 32 7.51 -1.52 6.55
CA ALA A 32 6.46 -2.04 5.68
C ALA A 32 7.04 -2.79 4.47
N ALA A 33 8.08 -2.23 3.83
CA ALA A 33 8.76 -2.87 2.72
C ALA A 33 9.44 -4.18 3.14
N HIS A 34 10.12 -4.19 4.29
CA HIS A 34 10.76 -5.39 4.83
C HIS A 34 9.75 -6.51 5.13
N HIS A 35 8.58 -6.18 5.70
CA HIS A 35 7.53 -7.15 5.94
C HIS A 35 6.95 -7.72 4.64
N ALA A 36 6.72 -6.88 3.62
CA ALA A 36 6.25 -7.33 2.31
C ALA A 36 7.26 -8.29 1.64
N GLN A 37 8.55 -7.94 1.67
CA GLN A 37 9.64 -8.78 1.15
C GLN A 37 9.73 -10.13 1.87
N ALA A 38 9.63 -10.14 3.20
CA ALA A 38 9.65 -11.37 4.00
C ALA A 38 8.49 -12.32 3.63
N LEU A 39 7.37 -11.79 3.14
CA LEU A 39 6.21 -12.54 2.67
C LEU A 39 6.26 -12.90 1.19
N ASN A 40 7.31 -12.50 0.46
CA ASN A 40 7.41 -12.61 -1.00
C ASN A 40 6.24 -11.92 -1.74
N LEU A 41 5.79 -10.77 -1.26
CA LEU A 41 4.78 -9.94 -1.93
C LEU A 41 5.48 -8.79 -2.66
N ASP A 42 5.35 -8.73 -3.97
CA ASP A 42 6.02 -7.75 -4.82
C ASP A 42 5.09 -6.98 -5.76
N GLU A 43 3.85 -7.44 -5.93
CA GLU A 43 2.85 -6.77 -6.76
C GLU A 43 1.65 -6.34 -5.91
N TRP A 44 1.27 -5.08 -6.06
CA TRP A 44 0.20 -4.45 -5.29
C TRP A 44 -0.79 -3.78 -6.23
N SER A 45 -2.07 -4.13 -6.07
CA SER A 45 -3.18 -3.43 -6.71
C SER A 45 -3.97 -2.68 -5.65
N VAL A 46 -4.17 -1.38 -5.86
CA VAL A 46 -4.94 -0.53 -4.95
C VAL A 46 -6.03 0.23 -5.70
N SER A 47 -7.22 0.26 -5.11
CA SER A 47 -8.33 1.09 -5.56
C SER A 47 -8.78 2.00 -4.42
N LEU A 48 -8.99 3.28 -4.74
CA LEU A 48 -9.44 4.29 -3.79
C LEU A 48 -10.78 4.85 -4.25
N SER A 49 -11.71 5.00 -3.31
CA SER A 49 -12.98 5.66 -3.55
C SER A 49 -13.31 6.56 -2.36
N HIS A 50 -13.92 7.70 -2.62
CA HIS A 50 -14.39 8.57 -1.56
C HIS A 50 -15.71 9.23 -1.94
N THR A 51 -16.47 9.59 -0.91
CA THR A 51 -17.59 10.52 -0.99
C THR A 51 -17.19 11.82 -0.27
N GLN A 52 -18.15 12.68 0.01
CA GLN A 52 -17.90 13.89 0.81
C GLN A 52 -17.58 13.57 2.28
N THR A 53 -18.11 12.46 2.82
CA THR A 53 -18.04 12.15 4.25
C THR A 53 -17.24 10.89 4.56
N GLN A 54 -16.87 10.11 3.54
CA GLN A 54 -16.24 8.80 3.71
C GLN A 54 -15.16 8.58 2.66
N ALA A 55 -14.16 7.78 3.01
CA ALA A 55 -13.15 7.28 2.10
C ALA A 55 -12.92 5.80 2.37
N ILE A 56 -12.64 5.05 1.31
CA ILE A 56 -12.31 3.63 1.36
C ILE A 56 -11.16 3.32 0.41
N ALA A 57 -10.35 2.36 0.82
CA ALA A 57 -9.33 1.75 -0.01
C ALA A 57 -9.54 0.24 -0.03
N PHE A 58 -9.36 -0.38 -1.19
CA PHE A 58 -9.28 -1.83 -1.35
C PHE A 58 -7.91 -2.18 -1.92
N VAL A 59 -7.23 -3.14 -1.30
CA VAL A 59 -5.84 -3.48 -1.63
C VAL A 59 -5.71 -4.99 -1.75
N VAL A 60 -5.06 -5.43 -2.82
CA VAL A 60 -4.65 -6.82 -3.06
C VAL A 60 -3.15 -6.86 -3.23
N ALA A 61 -2.51 -7.86 -2.64
CA ALA A 61 -1.09 -8.14 -2.77
C ALA A 61 -0.90 -9.52 -3.37
N GLN A 62 0.04 -9.66 -4.29
CA GLN A 62 0.42 -10.94 -4.87
C GLN A 62 1.93 -11.01 -5.09
N ASN A 63 2.39 -12.20 -5.45
CA ASN A 63 3.75 -12.44 -5.90
C ASN A 63 3.71 -12.59 -7.43
N SER A 64 4.66 -11.97 -8.12
CA SER A 64 4.75 -11.97 -9.59
C SER A 64 5.30 -13.27 -10.18
N ARG A 65 5.24 -14.40 -9.46
CA ARG A 65 5.81 -15.70 -9.84
C ARG A 65 4.77 -16.69 -10.36
#